data_AF-A0A1I5W6L1-F1
#
_entry.id   AF-A0A1I5W6L1-F1
#
_cell.length_a   1.000
_cell.length_b   1.000
_cell.length_c   1.000
_cell.angle_alpha   90.00
_cell.angle_beta   90.00
_cell.angle_gamma   90.00
#
_symmetry.space_group_name_H-M   'P 1'
#
loop_
_entity.id
_entity.type
_entity.pdbx_description
1 polymer ?
#
loop_
_entity_poly.entity_id
_entity_poly.type
_entity_poly.pdbx_seq_one_letter_code
_entity_poly.pdbx_strand_id
1 'polypeptide(L)'
;MKLKKLASLALAGALTLGLLPALSSPALAADADTTYTLTIPSTLTVSGSGWNATDGISATGTLESGKKLTVTVSSANSWALKSDDNSVGYKLATASSDTEATTSWEFTELSDTATTKPMGIIVEDYSTKPAGTYTDTVTFTASVGVAKSAAKKPNIAQEDCTFSPSNGTSTLSNANITTSMEYSADNGTTWTDVTSAGSIASLAAGTVQIRVKETDEKLASEAVSITVPEVLHINELVGPYTGAKLTCEYYAGETWQALVDRYDLIKAYSGHPAFGDDGFIYDEKGKWFAVTDLVDNTKTYEVQ
;
A
#
# COMPACT_ATOMS: atom_id res chain seq x y z
N MET A 1 -15.71 5.78 48.03
CA MET A 1 -16.98 6.40 47.56
C MET A 1 -16.61 7.70 46.85
N LYS A 2 -16.28 7.64 45.56
CA LYS A 2 -15.78 8.80 44.79
C LYS A 2 -16.98 9.61 44.29
N LEU A 3 -17.00 10.90 44.63
CA LEU A 3 -18.00 11.87 44.19
C LEU A 3 -18.05 11.93 42.65
N LYS A 4 -19.22 11.68 42.08
CA LYS A 4 -19.56 12.03 40.70
C LYS A 4 -19.60 13.56 40.60
N LYS A 5 -18.65 14.17 39.90
CA LYS A 5 -18.75 15.57 39.48
C LYS A 5 -19.63 15.64 38.23
N LEU A 6 -20.63 16.52 38.30
CA LEU A 6 -21.57 16.84 37.24
C LEU A 6 -20.83 17.34 35.99
N ALA A 7 -21.19 16.80 34.83
CA ALA A 7 -20.75 17.29 33.54
C ALA A 7 -21.53 18.57 33.19
N SER A 8 -20.82 19.67 32.97
CA SER A 8 -21.36 20.87 32.32
C SER A 8 -21.05 20.81 30.83
N LEU A 9 -22.08 20.62 30.01
CA LEU A 9 -22.04 20.93 28.59
C LEU A 9 -22.37 22.42 28.45
N ALA A 10 -21.37 23.26 28.15
CA ALA A 10 -21.58 24.65 27.79
C ALA A 10 -21.13 24.85 26.34
N LEU A 11 -22.00 24.49 25.40
CA LEU A 11 -21.94 25.02 24.04
C LEU A 11 -22.68 26.36 24.06
N ALA A 12 -21.96 27.45 24.32
CA ALA A 12 -22.50 28.79 24.16
C ALA A 12 -22.49 29.18 22.68
N GLY A 13 -23.51 28.73 21.95
CA GLY A 13 -23.89 29.23 20.63
C GLY A 13 -25.40 29.42 20.62
N ALA A 14 -25.87 30.64 20.81
CA ALA A 14 -27.29 30.96 20.75
C ALA A 14 -27.80 30.77 19.32
N LEU A 15 -28.61 29.72 19.09
CA LEU A 15 -29.56 29.67 17.98
C LEU A 15 -30.94 29.37 18.57
N THR A 16 -31.73 30.42 18.75
CA THR A 16 -33.16 30.30 18.99
C THR A 16 -33.85 30.00 17.67
N LEU A 17 -34.36 28.79 17.46
CA LEU A 17 -35.47 28.54 16.53
C LEU A 17 -36.19 27.22 16.87
N GLY A 18 -37.49 27.33 17.20
CA GLY A 18 -38.58 26.39 16.90
C GLY A 18 -38.46 24.90 17.29
N LEU A 19 -39.25 24.50 18.28
CA LEU A 19 -39.62 23.11 18.61
C LEU A 19 -40.05 22.28 17.38
N LEU A 20 -39.45 21.09 17.22
CA LEU A 20 -40.11 19.91 16.65
C LEU A 20 -39.68 18.64 17.43
N PRO A 21 -40.59 17.74 17.81
CA PRO A 21 -40.28 16.52 18.54
C PRO A 21 -40.05 15.31 17.62
N ALA A 22 -39.28 14.35 18.16
CA ALA A 22 -39.12 12.95 17.77
C ALA A 22 -38.08 12.61 16.69
N LEU A 23 -36.90 12.20 17.15
CA LEU A 23 -36.15 11.07 16.59
C LEU A 23 -35.26 10.47 17.69
N SER A 24 -35.61 9.26 18.14
CA SER A 24 -34.70 8.42 18.92
C SER A 24 -33.63 7.86 17.99
N SER A 25 -32.36 7.88 18.40
CA SER A 25 -31.33 7.02 17.83
C SER A 25 -30.65 6.24 18.97
N PRO A 26 -30.33 4.96 18.76
CA PRO A 26 -29.74 4.12 19.79
C PRO A 26 -28.34 4.62 20.13
N ALA A 27 -28.04 4.67 21.42
CA ALA A 27 -26.71 4.96 21.94
C ALA A 27 -25.70 3.94 21.38
N LEU A 28 -24.69 4.43 20.65
CA LEU A 28 -23.43 3.70 20.53
C LEU A 28 -22.66 3.84 21.85
N ALA A 29 -22.13 2.72 22.30
CA ALA A 29 -21.30 2.62 23.48
C ALA A 29 -20.02 3.46 23.33
N ALA A 30 -19.57 3.99 24.47
CA ALA A 30 -18.42 4.87 24.62
C ALA A 30 -17.15 4.35 23.94
N ASP A 31 -16.69 5.08 22.91
CA ASP A 31 -15.29 5.10 22.51
C ASP A 31 -14.59 6.15 23.39
N ALA A 32 -13.38 5.85 23.85
CA ALA A 32 -12.69 6.55 24.94
C ALA A 32 -12.54 8.07 24.69
N ASP A 33 -12.70 8.86 25.76
CA ASP A 33 -12.64 10.33 25.75
C ASP A 33 -11.38 10.87 25.05
N THR A 34 -11.50 11.35 23.81
CA THR A 34 -10.48 12.21 23.20
C THR A 34 -10.74 13.64 23.68
N THR A 35 -9.96 14.09 24.64
CA THR A 35 -10.02 15.49 25.07
C THR A 35 -8.87 16.21 24.38
N TYR A 36 -9.16 17.11 23.47
CA TYR A 36 -8.16 17.94 22.82
C TYR A 36 -8.59 19.40 22.79
N THR A 37 -7.62 20.30 22.86
CA THR A 37 -7.84 21.72 22.61
C THR A 37 -7.11 22.07 21.33
N LEU A 38 -7.83 22.68 20.39
CA LEU A 38 -7.26 23.20 19.16
C LEU A 38 -7.18 24.71 19.25
N THR A 39 -5.99 25.25 19.03
CA THR A 39 -5.78 26.69 18.91
C THR A 39 -5.44 27.01 17.46
N ILE A 40 -6.37 27.68 16.80
CA ILE A 40 -6.22 28.25 15.46
C ILE A 40 -6.16 29.77 15.63
N PRO A 41 -5.26 30.47 14.92
CA PRO A 41 -5.25 31.92 14.93
C PRO A 41 -6.63 32.48 14.52
N SER A 42 -7.22 33.34 15.36
CA SER A 42 -8.52 33.98 15.05
C SER A 42 -8.42 35.01 13.92
N THR A 43 -7.22 35.55 13.73
CA THR A 43 -6.89 36.52 12.68
C THR A 43 -5.51 36.19 12.14
N LEU A 44 -5.38 36.16 10.82
CA LEU A 44 -4.10 36.05 10.15
C LEU A 44 -3.75 37.40 9.54
N THR A 45 -2.64 37.98 9.98
CA THR A 45 -2.21 39.30 9.51
C THR A 45 -1.26 39.15 8.33
N VAL A 46 -1.56 39.86 7.25
CA VAL A 46 -0.65 40.03 6.12
C VAL A 46 0.07 41.37 6.30
N SER A 47 1.39 41.31 6.50
CA SER A 47 2.27 42.47 6.63
C SER A 47 2.84 42.94 5.29
N GLY A 48 2.90 42.06 4.28
CA GLY A 48 3.55 42.33 3.01
C GLY A 48 3.25 41.28 1.94
N SER A 49 3.67 41.54 0.69
CA SER A 49 3.82 40.48 -0.31
C SER A 49 4.95 39.52 0.10
N GLY A 50 4.91 38.29 -0.41
CA GLY A 50 5.81 37.23 0.00
C GLY A 50 5.39 36.57 1.32
N TRP A 51 6.38 36.10 2.08
CA TRP A 51 6.16 35.29 3.28
C TRP A 51 5.72 36.12 4.49
N ASN A 52 4.63 35.70 5.11
CA ASN A 52 4.10 36.23 6.35
C ASN A 52 4.03 35.07 7.36
N ALA A 53 4.90 35.11 8.36
CA ALA A 53 4.95 34.09 9.40
C ALA A 53 3.73 34.17 10.33
N THR A 54 3.29 33.03 10.85
CA THR A 54 2.27 32.95 11.91
C THR A 54 2.81 32.09 13.05
N ASP A 55 2.10 32.06 14.17
CA ASP A 55 2.43 31.18 15.31
C ASP A 55 2.12 29.69 15.04
N GLY A 56 1.59 29.37 13.85
CA GLY A 56 1.23 28.01 13.48
C GLY A 56 -0.16 27.60 13.92
N ILE A 57 -0.42 26.29 13.83
CA ILE A 57 -1.60 25.64 14.39
C ILE A 57 -1.13 24.73 15.52
N SER A 58 -1.75 24.85 16.69
CA SER A 58 -1.34 24.07 17.85
C SER A 58 -2.47 23.27 18.46
N ALA A 59 -2.14 22.07 18.92
CA ALA A 59 -3.07 21.16 19.58
C ALA A 59 -2.45 20.56 20.84
N THR A 60 -3.27 20.39 21.87
CA THR A 60 -2.96 19.63 23.09
C THR A 60 -4.06 18.60 23.31
N GLY A 61 -3.79 17.57 24.10
CA GLY A 61 -4.81 16.59 24.49
C GLY A 61 -4.34 15.15 24.54
N THR A 62 -5.31 14.25 24.48
CA THR A 62 -5.12 12.80 24.41
C THR A 62 -5.81 12.23 23.18
N LEU A 63 -5.09 11.42 22.42
CA LEU A 63 -5.64 10.62 21.33
C LEU A 63 -5.67 9.16 21.76
N GLU A 64 -6.75 8.46 21.42
CA GLU A 64 -6.76 7.01 21.51
C GLU A 64 -5.68 6.43 20.57
N SER A 65 -5.07 5.32 20.99
CA SER A 65 -4.09 4.59 20.18
C SER A 65 -4.62 4.33 18.77
N GLY A 66 -3.90 4.78 17.75
CA GLY A 66 -4.30 4.61 16.36
C GLY A 66 -5.29 5.67 15.84
N LYS A 67 -5.58 6.74 16.58
CA LYS A 67 -6.29 7.92 16.08
C LYS A 67 -5.34 9.07 15.75
N LYS A 68 -5.79 9.98 14.88
CA LYS A 68 -5.15 11.27 14.59
C LYS A 68 -6.16 12.40 14.65
N LEU A 69 -5.70 13.59 15.04
CA LEU A 69 -6.41 14.84 14.81
C LEU A 69 -5.94 15.43 13.48
N THR A 70 -6.86 15.66 12.56
CA THR A 70 -6.63 16.33 11.28
C THR A 70 -7.30 17.69 11.31
N VAL A 71 -6.57 18.73 10.93
CA VAL A 71 -7.11 20.08 10.73
C VAL A 71 -7.01 20.39 9.25
N THR A 72 -8.14 20.58 8.58
CA THR A 72 -8.21 21.02 7.18
C THR A 72 -8.67 22.46 7.11
N VAL A 73 -8.39 23.13 6.00
CA VAL A 73 -8.77 24.53 5.80
C VAL A 73 -9.35 24.76 4.41
N SER A 74 -10.40 25.57 4.35
CA SER A 74 -10.99 26.07 3.11
C SER A 74 -11.05 27.59 3.11
N SER A 75 -11.04 28.19 1.93
CA SER A 75 -11.16 29.64 1.72
C SER A 75 -12.50 29.96 1.04
N ALA A 76 -13.18 31.00 1.51
CA ALA A 76 -14.41 31.50 0.91
C ALA A 76 -14.19 32.12 -0.47
N ASN A 77 -12.98 32.67 -0.72
CA ASN A 77 -12.63 33.36 -1.96
C ASN A 77 -11.56 32.61 -2.79
N SER A 78 -11.47 31.28 -2.66
CA SER A 78 -10.54 30.46 -3.43
C SER A 78 -9.08 30.92 -3.31
N TRP A 79 -8.65 31.20 -2.08
CA TRP A 79 -7.31 31.67 -1.74
C TRP A 79 -6.95 33.04 -2.33
N ALA A 80 -7.94 33.94 -2.37
CA ALA A 80 -7.74 35.32 -2.78
C ALA A 80 -8.24 36.29 -1.71
N LEU A 81 -7.39 37.24 -1.32
CA LEU A 81 -7.82 38.38 -0.54
C LEU A 81 -8.63 39.31 -1.46
N LYS A 82 -9.86 39.67 -1.07
CA LYS A 82 -10.79 40.48 -1.88
C LYS A 82 -10.96 41.89 -1.32
N SER A 83 -11.03 42.87 -2.24
CA SER A 83 -11.48 44.24 -1.98
C SER A 83 -12.31 44.68 -3.18
N ASP A 84 -13.63 44.65 -3.04
CA ASP A 84 -14.58 44.81 -4.16
C ASP A 84 -14.23 43.85 -5.33
N ASP A 85 -14.05 44.39 -6.53
CA ASP A 85 -13.67 43.61 -7.73
C ASP A 85 -12.18 43.23 -7.75
N ASN A 86 -11.35 43.79 -6.86
CA ASN A 86 -9.92 43.52 -6.82
C ASN A 86 -9.62 42.24 -6.03
N SER A 87 -8.55 41.55 -6.44
CA SER A 87 -8.06 40.35 -5.75
C SER A 87 -6.53 40.29 -5.71
N VAL A 88 -6.02 39.70 -4.64
CA VAL A 88 -4.60 39.33 -4.44
C VAL A 88 -4.57 37.86 -4.07
N GLY A 89 -3.89 37.03 -4.87
CA GLY A 89 -3.74 35.62 -4.56
C GLY A 89 -2.84 35.40 -3.36
N TYR A 90 -3.13 34.36 -2.60
CA TYR A 90 -2.26 33.89 -1.55
C TYR A 90 -2.33 32.36 -1.44
N LYS A 91 -1.43 31.79 -0.65
CA LYS A 91 -1.51 30.39 -0.22
C LYS A 91 -1.06 30.27 1.22
N LEU A 92 -1.67 29.33 1.93
CA LEU A 92 -1.12 28.86 3.20
C LEU A 92 0.06 27.94 2.91
N ALA A 93 1.12 28.04 3.70
CA ALA A 93 2.36 27.30 3.51
C ALA A 93 3.03 27.03 4.86
N THR A 94 4.01 26.12 4.88
CA THR A 94 4.79 25.80 6.08
C THR A 94 6.14 26.50 6.11
N ALA A 95 6.65 26.89 4.94
CA ALA A 95 7.89 27.63 4.78
C ALA A 95 7.80 28.65 3.63
N SER A 96 8.68 29.65 3.65
CA SER A 96 8.74 30.70 2.62
C SER A 96 9.09 30.20 1.22
N SER A 97 9.68 29.01 1.12
CA SER A 97 10.08 28.36 -0.14
C SER A 97 8.98 27.52 -0.78
N ASP A 98 7.86 27.29 -0.08
CA ASP A 98 6.83 26.36 -0.54
C ASP A 98 6.16 26.88 -1.83
N THR A 99 6.10 26.04 -2.85
CA THR A 99 5.42 26.35 -4.12
C THR A 99 3.95 25.95 -4.10
N GLU A 100 3.60 24.90 -3.35
CA GLU A 100 2.24 24.38 -3.22
C GLU A 100 1.55 24.88 -1.93
N ALA A 101 0.22 24.94 -1.95
CA ALA A 101 -0.56 25.31 -0.77
C ALA A 101 -0.64 24.15 0.24
N THR A 102 -0.44 24.45 1.51
CA THR A 102 -0.71 23.54 2.64
C THR A 102 -2.12 23.77 3.13
N THR A 103 -2.99 22.76 2.99
CA THR A 103 -4.41 22.84 3.37
C THR A 103 -4.83 21.81 4.42
N SER A 104 -3.88 21.05 4.96
CA SER A 104 -4.12 20.02 5.96
C SER A 104 -2.93 19.88 6.91
N TRP A 105 -3.21 19.70 8.20
CA TRP A 105 -2.24 19.41 9.25
C TRP A 105 -2.67 18.21 10.07
N GLU A 106 -1.75 17.28 10.32
CA GLU A 106 -2.02 16.06 11.07
C GLU A 106 -1.23 16.00 12.37
N PHE A 107 -1.93 15.66 13.45
CA PHE A 107 -1.38 15.38 14.77
C PHE A 107 -1.66 13.91 15.10
N THR A 108 -0.62 13.08 15.05
CA THR A 108 -0.69 11.65 15.40
C THR A 108 -0.42 11.40 16.88
N GLU A 109 0.12 12.41 17.57
CA GLU A 109 0.41 12.37 19.01
C GLU A 109 0.05 13.73 19.61
N LEU A 110 -0.62 13.69 20.76
CA LEU A 110 -0.95 14.86 21.58
C LEU A 110 -0.50 14.62 23.01
N SER A 111 -0.19 15.71 23.70
CA SER A 111 0.17 15.69 25.13
C SER A 111 -0.35 16.95 25.81
N ASP A 112 -0.05 17.10 27.10
CA ASP A 112 -0.31 18.35 27.86
C ASP A 112 0.53 19.53 27.35
N THR A 113 1.62 19.26 26.62
CA THR A 113 2.40 20.29 25.93
C THR A 113 1.88 20.46 24.51
N ALA A 114 1.66 21.71 24.10
CA ALA A 114 1.14 22.02 22.77
C ALA A 114 2.10 21.56 21.68
N THR A 115 1.61 20.67 20.81
CA THR A 115 2.28 20.35 19.56
C THR A 115 1.89 21.43 18.56
N THR A 116 2.86 22.20 18.07
CA THR A 116 2.64 23.24 17.05
C THR A 116 3.15 22.78 15.70
N LYS A 117 2.32 22.87 14.68
CA LYS A 117 2.71 22.68 13.29
C LYS A 117 2.90 24.05 12.63
N PRO A 118 3.94 24.22 11.80
CA PRO A 118 4.20 25.49 11.13
C PRO A 118 3.06 25.85 10.17
N MET A 119 2.78 27.14 10.11
CA MET A 119 1.87 27.75 9.15
C MET A 119 2.33 29.19 8.90
N GLY A 120 2.17 29.64 7.66
CA GLY A 120 2.33 31.02 7.25
C GLY A 120 1.52 31.27 5.99
N ILE A 121 1.61 32.50 5.50
CA ILE A 121 0.89 32.96 4.31
C ILE A 121 1.92 33.46 3.31
N ILE A 122 1.89 32.93 2.09
CA ILE A 122 2.62 33.50 0.95
C ILE A 122 1.62 34.30 0.12
N VAL A 123 1.85 35.60 0.04
CA VAL A 123 0.98 36.54 -0.70
C VAL A 123 1.68 36.96 -1.99
N GLU A 124 0.94 37.04 -3.09
CA GLU A 124 1.45 37.51 -4.37
C GLU A 124 1.90 38.98 -4.31
N ASP A 125 2.68 39.43 -5.31
CA ASP A 125 2.94 40.86 -5.43
C ASP A 125 1.64 41.62 -5.76
N TYR A 126 1.38 42.67 -4.98
CA TYR A 126 0.20 43.50 -5.10
C TYR A 126 0.53 44.99 -5.24
N SER A 127 1.79 45.32 -5.54
CA SER A 127 2.27 46.70 -5.72
C SER A 127 1.49 47.53 -6.76
N THR A 128 0.80 46.86 -7.68
CA THR A 128 -0.05 47.48 -8.72
C THR A 128 -1.54 47.55 -8.36
N LYS A 129 -1.95 47.02 -7.20
CA LYS A 129 -3.35 47.00 -6.77
C LYS A 129 -3.74 48.32 -6.09
N PRO A 130 -5.01 48.75 -6.20
CA PRO A 130 -5.50 49.92 -5.48
C PRO A 130 -5.30 49.82 -3.97
N ALA A 131 -5.10 50.97 -3.30
CA ALA A 131 -5.09 51.00 -1.85
C ALA A 131 -6.48 50.63 -1.30
N GLY A 132 -6.54 49.74 -0.32
CA GLY A 132 -7.78 49.24 0.24
C GLY A 132 -7.55 48.16 1.29
N THR A 133 -8.64 47.72 1.92
CA THR A 133 -8.60 46.57 2.84
C THR A 133 -8.99 45.32 2.08
N TYR A 134 -8.04 44.38 1.96
CA TYR A 134 -8.27 43.10 1.31
C TYR A 134 -8.47 42.03 2.37
N THR A 135 -9.56 41.28 2.29
CA THR A 135 -9.89 40.24 3.27
C THR A 135 -10.28 38.93 2.59
N ASP A 136 -10.01 37.84 3.27
CA ASP A 136 -10.61 36.54 2.98
C ASP A 136 -11.09 35.90 4.28
N THR A 137 -12.10 35.05 4.19
CA THR A 137 -12.58 34.23 5.31
C THR A 137 -12.14 32.80 5.06
N VAL A 138 -11.33 32.27 5.97
CA VAL A 138 -10.92 30.86 5.96
C VAL A 138 -11.61 30.10 7.08
N THR A 139 -12.00 28.86 6.79
CA THR A 139 -12.66 27.98 7.74
C THR A 139 -11.73 26.80 8.02
N PHE A 140 -11.29 26.67 9.26
CA PHE A 140 -10.54 25.51 9.72
C PHE A 140 -11.51 24.47 10.30
N THR A 141 -11.39 23.23 9.84
CA THR A 141 -12.21 22.10 10.31
C THR A 141 -11.30 21.09 10.98
N ALA A 142 -11.60 20.77 12.24
CA ALA A 142 -10.88 19.74 13.00
C ALA A 142 -11.70 18.45 13.03
N SER A 143 -11.08 17.33 12.74
CA SER A 143 -11.70 16.01 12.83
C SER A 143 -10.74 15.00 13.45
N VAL A 144 -11.27 14.07 14.24
CA VAL A 144 -10.52 12.91 14.70
C VAL A 144 -10.85 11.73 13.80
N GLY A 145 -9.81 11.12 13.23
CA GLY A 145 -9.92 9.96 12.36
C GLY A 145 -8.89 8.90 12.73
N VAL A 146 -8.77 7.86 11.89
CA VAL A 146 -7.77 6.81 12.11
C VAL A 146 -6.39 7.31 11.66
N ALA A 147 -5.40 7.19 12.54
CA ALA A 147 -4.00 7.27 12.16
C ALA A 147 -3.62 5.96 11.50
N LYS A 148 -3.35 5.98 10.18
CA LYS A 148 -2.88 4.78 9.49
C LYS A 148 -1.58 4.32 10.14
N SER A 149 -1.60 3.15 10.77
CA SER A 149 -0.40 2.56 11.35
C SER A 149 0.25 1.60 10.35
N ALA A 150 1.54 1.30 10.48
CA ALA A 150 2.17 0.35 9.56
C ALA A 150 1.53 -1.04 9.68
N ALA A 151 1.20 -1.66 8.55
CA ALA A 151 0.87 -3.08 8.54
C ALA A 151 2.12 -3.92 8.85
N LYS A 152 1.90 -5.07 9.49
CA LYS A 152 2.99 -5.99 9.79
C LYS A 152 3.52 -6.61 8.49
N LYS A 153 4.84 -6.63 8.33
CA LYS A 153 5.51 -7.31 7.21
C LYS A 153 5.07 -8.79 7.12
N PRO A 154 4.78 -9.33 5.92
CA PRO A 154 4.53 -10.75 5.72
C PRO A 154 5.68 -11.61 6.21
N ASN A 155 5.35 -12.75 6.84
CA ASN A 155 6.33 -13.75 7.24
C ASN A 155 6.45 -14.83 6.15
N ILE A 156 7.10 -14.50 5.04
CA ILE A 156 7.34 -15.41 3.93
C ILE A 156 8.85 -15.49 3.74
N ALA A 157 9.46 -16.63 4.02
CA ALA A 157 10.88 -16.86 3.80
C ALA A 157 11.10 -17.58 2.46
N GLN A 158 12.20 -17.28 1.77
CA GLN A 158 12.50 -17.86 0.44
C GLN A 158 12.57 -19.39 0.51
N GLU A 159 13.15 -19.92 1.57
CA GLU A 159 13.32 -21.35 1.82
C GLU A 159 12.00 -22.10 2.06
N ASP A 160 10.94 -21.38 2.46
CA ASP A 160 9.61 -21.92 2.68
C ASP A 160 8.74 -21.84 1.41
N CYS A 161 9.27 -21.28 0.32
CA CYS A 161 8.57 -21.15 -0.94
C CYS A 161 8.81 -22.37 -1.83
N THR A 162 7.72 -22.89 -2.40
CA THR A 162 7.80 -23.87 -3.49
C THR A 162 7.37 -23.22 -4.80
N PHE A 163 7.97 -23.64 -5.89
CA PHE A 163 7.65 -23.15 -7.22
C PHE A 163 7.21 -24.30 -8.11
N SER A 164 6.26 -24.04 -9.00
CA SER A 164 5.83 -25.01 -10.01
C SER A 164 5.78 -24.33 -11.38
N PRO A 165 6.53 -24.82 -12.37
CA PRO A 165 6.58 -24.20 -13.68
C PRO A 165 5.29 -24.52 -14.46
N SER A 166 4.80 -23.54 -15.21
CA SER A 166 3.70 -23.69 -16.16
C SER A 166 3.76 -22.59 -17.23
N ASN A 167 3.82 -23.00 -18.49
CA ASN A 167 3.77 -22.13 -19.68
C ASN A 167 4.80 -20.98 -19.61
N GLY A 168 6.05 -21.30 -19.29
CA GLY A 168 7.16 -20.35 -19.17
C GLY A 168 7.12 -19.44 -17.95
N THR A 169 6.15 -19.65 -17.04
CA THR A 169 5.99 -18.91 -15.79
C THR A 169 6.03 -19.84 -14.59
N SER A 170 6.06 -19.30 -13.38
CA SER A 170 6.02 -20.07 -12.15
C SER A 170 4.81 -19.71 -11.30
N THR A 171 4.23 -20.73 -10.66
CA THR A 171 3.34 -20.52 -9.51
C THR A 171 4.18 -20.61 -8.24
N LEU A 172 4.20 -19.52 -7.47
CA LEU A 172 4.75 -19.48 -6.13
C LEU A 172 3.69 -19.97 -5.13
N SER A 173 4.03 -20.92 -4.27
CA SER A 173 3.16 -21.40 -3.20
C SER A 173 3.82 -21.24 -1.83
N ASN A 174 3.08 -20.68 -0.88
CA ASN A 174 3.45 -20.57 0.53
C ASN A 174 2.19 -20.32 1.37
N ALA A 175 2.03 -21.05 2.48
CA ALA A 175 0.82 -20.98 3.31
C ALA A 175 0.54 -19.60 3.94
N ASN A 176 1.55 -18.74 4.06
CA ASN A 176 1.41 -17.40 4.63
C ASN A 176 0.99 -16.33 3.61
N ILE A 177 0.84 -16.69 2.32
CA ILE A 177 0.27 -15.80 1.30
C ILE A 177 -1.24 -15.71 1.52
N THR A 178 -1.77 -14.49 1.65
CA THR A 178 -3.20 -14.25 1.89
C THR A 178 -3.77 -13.21 0.92
N THR A 179 -5.10 -13.15 0.80
CA THR A 179 -5.80 -12.17 -0.05
C THR A 179 -5.79 -10.74 0.51
N SER A 180 -5.26 -10.55 1.73
CA SER A 180 -4.94 -9.22 2.27
C SER A 180 -3.59 -8.70 1.77
N MET A 181 -2.89 -9.45 0.93
CA MET A 181 -1.61 -9.06 0.34
C MET A 181 -1.77 -8.59 -1.09
N GLU A 182 -0.76 -7.86 -1.54
CA GLU A 182 -0.53 -7.49 -2.92
C GLU A 182 0.94 -7.81 -3.27
N TYR A 183 1.20 -7.99 -4.55
CA TYR A 183 2.54 -8.30 -5.06
C TYR A 183 2.93 -7.38 -6.22
N SER A 184 4.23 -7.20 -6.40
CA SER A 184 4.83 -6.40 -7.47
C SER A 184 5.91 -7.20 -8.18
N ALA A 185 5.86 -7.21 -9.51
CA ALA A 185 6.89 -7.80 -10.37
C ALA A 185 7.80 -6.73 -11.03
N ASP A 186 7.63 -5.46 -10.68
CA ASP A 186 8.30 -4.30 -11.30
C ASP A 186 8.99 -3.40 -10.26
N ASN A 187 9.55 -4.03 -9.23
CA ASN A 187 10.26 -3.39 -8.13
C ASN A 187 9.44 -2.34 -7.36
N GLY A 188 8.14 -2.58 -7.20
CA GLY A 188 7.23 -1.75 -6.41
C GLY A 188 6.62 -0.59 -7.18
N THR A 189 6.79 -0.53 -8.51
CA THR A 189 6.19 0.51 -9.36
C THR A 189 4.67 0.33 -9.46
N THR A 190 4.22 -0.92 -9.63
CA THR A 190 2.81 -1.31 -9.59
C THR A 190 2.60 -2.51 -8.69
N TRP A 191 1.40 -2.59 -8.10
CA TRP A 191 1.01 -3.65 -7.18
C TRP A 191 -0.29 -4.31 -7.65
N THR A 192 -0.33 -5.63 -7.59
CA THR A 192 -1.46 -6.47 -7.99
C THR A 192 -1.98 -7.23 -6.79
N ASP A 193 -3.30 -7.25 -6.61
CA ASP A 193 -3.94 -7.97 -5.51
C ASP A 193 -3.70 -9.48 -5.61
N VAL A 194 -3.39 -10.12 -4.47
CA VAL A 194 -3.40 -11.58 -4.36
C VAL A 194 -4.85 -12.06 -4.36
N THR A 195 -5.22 -12.85 -5.36
CA THR A 195 -6.59 -13.34 -5.53
C THR A 195 -6.85 -14.71 -4.90
N SER A 196 -5.79 -15.48 -4.65
CA SER A 196 -5.85 -16.83 -4.08
C SER A 196 -4.98 -16.92 -2.85
N ALA A 197 -5.54 -17.37 -1.72
CA ALA A 197 -4.73 -17.65 -0.53
C ALA A 197 -3.80 -18.85 -0.80
N GLY A 198 -2.57 -18.78 -0.29
CA GLY A 198 -1.58 -19.83 -0.42
C GLY A 198 -0.71 -19.78 -1.68
N SER A 199 -1.04 -18.99 -2.69
CA SER A 199 -0.26 -18.95 -3.94
C SER A 199 -0.39 -17.66 -4.76
N ILE A 200 0.61 -17.43 -5.62
CA ILE A 200 0.62 -16.39 -6.66
C ILE A 200 1.04 -17.06 -7.96
N ALA A 201 0.17 -17.03 -8.96
CA ALA A 201 0.38 -17.69 -10.25
C ALA A 201 1.00 -16.75 -11.29
N SER A 202 1.48 -17.35 -12.38
CA SER A 202 1.94 -16.66 -13.59
C SER A 202 3.07 -15.64 -13.37
N LEU A 203 3.99 -15.93 -12.44
CA LEU A 203 5.15 -15.10 -12.18
C LEU A 203 6.27 -15.39 -13.19
N ALA A 204 6.79 -14.34 -13.81
CA ALA A 204 8.03 -14.41 -14.56
C ALA A 204 9.24 -14.62 -13.62
N ALA A 205 10.33 -15.14 -14.17
CA ALA A 205 11.59 -15.26 -13.45
C ALA A 205 12.11 -13.89 -12.99
N GLY A 206 12.74 -13.83 -11.83
CA GLY A 206 13.25 -12.60 -11.25
C GLY A 206 12.72 -12.35 -9.84
N THR A 207 12.73 -11.10 -9.40
CA THR A 207 12.29 -10.75 -8.04
C THR A 207 10.82 -10.36 -8.03
N VAL A 208 10.03 -11.02 -7.20
CA VAL A 208 8.68 -10.58 -6.82
C VAL A 208 8.72 -9.99 -5.42
N GLN A 209 8.10 -8.82 -5.24
CA GLN A 209 7.90 -8.20 -3.92
C GLN A 209 6.48 -8.49 -3.45
N ILE A 210 6.30 -8.87 -2.19
CA ILE A 210 5.00 -9.20 -1.59
C ILE A 210 4.84 -8.36 -0.32
N ARG A 211 3.69 -7.71 -0.13
CA ARG A 211 3.40 -6.93 1.09
C ARG A 211 1.94 -7.06 1.50
N VAL A 212 1.63 -6.71 2.74
CA VAL A 212 0.23 -6.50 3.15
C VAL A 212 -0.25 -5.18 2.56
N LYS A 213 -1.40 -5.18 1.90
CA LYS A 213 -1.93 -4.01 1.22
C LYS A 213 -2.42 -2.95 2.19
N GLU A 214 -2.42 -1.71 1.72
CA GLU A 214 -2.97 -0.57 2.47
C GLU A 214 -4.47 -0.76 2.73
N THR A 215 -4.93 -0.28 3.89
CA THR A 215 -6.35 -0.15 4.23
C THR A 215 -6.65 1.26 4.73
N ASP A 216 -7.90 1.53 5.11
CA ASP A 216 -8.26 2.80 5.75
C ASP A 216 -7.55 3.01 7.10
N GLU A 217 -7.15 1.93 7.76
CA GLU A 217 -6.55 1.95 9.10
C GLU A 217 -5.04 1.65 9.12
N LYS A 218 -4.51 1.11 8.02
CA LYS A 218 -3.12 0.67 7.94
C LYS A 218 -2.47 1.16 6.66
N LEU A 219 -1.26 1.71 6.77
CA LEU A 219 -0.37 1.86 5.63
C LEU A 219 0.03 0.47 5.13
N ALA A 220 0.32 0.35 3.84
CA ALA A 220 0.92 -0.87 3.31
C ALA A 220 2.19 -1.25 4.11
N SER A 221 2.43 -2.54 4.28
CA SER A 221 3.61 -2.98 5.02
C SER A 221 4.89 -2.76 4.21
N GLU A 222 6.04 -2.92 4.86
CA GLU A 222 7.26 -3.26 4.13
C GLU A 222 7.06 -4.53 3.30
N ALA A 223 7.73 -4.59 2.15
CA ALA A 223 7.69 -5.75 1.29
C ALA A 223 8.73 -6.80 1.69
N VAL A 224 8.43 -8.06 1.38
CA VAL A 224 9.39 -9.16 1.32
C VAL A 224 9.71 -9.46 -0.14
N SER A 225 10.96 -9.75 -0.44
CA SER A 225 11.43 -10.08 -1.79
C SER A 225 11.65 -11.59 -1.89
N ILE A 226 11.02 -12.20 -2.90
CA ILE A 226 11.16 -13.61 -3.24
C ILE A 226 11.75 -13.70 -4.64
N THR A 227 12.77 -14.53 -4.83
CA THR A 227 13.34 -14.81 -6.14
C THR A 227 12.59 -15.97 -6.78
N VAL A 228 11.92 -15.68 -7.89
CA VAL A 228 11.28 -16.66 -8.77
C VAL A 228 12.34 -17.25 -9.70
N PRO A 229 12.56 -18.57 -9.68
CA PRO A 229 13.56 -19.22 -10.52
C PRO A 229 13.22 -19.14 -12.01
N GLU A 230 14.24 -19.22 -12.84
CA GLU A 230 14.09 -19.31 -14.29
C GLU A 230 13.52 -20.67 -14.70
N VAL A 231 12.44 -20.65 -15.47
CA VAL A 231 11.83 -21.85 -16.05
C VAL A 231 12.65 -22.27 -17.28
N LEU A 232 13.24 -23.45 -17.20
CA LEU A 232 13.90 -24.12 -18.31
C LEU A 232 12.94 -25.12 -18.97
N HIS A 233 13.24 -25.52 -20.21
CA HIS A 233 12.38 -26.44 -20.93
C HIS A 233 13.14 -27.46 -21.79
N ILE A 234 12.54 -28.64 -21.93
CA ILE A 234 12.79 -29.57 -23.03
C ILE A 234 11.75 -29.22 -24.09
N ASN A 235 12.19 -28.71 -25.23
CA ASN A 235 11.30 -28.19 -26.27
C ASN A 235 10.23 -29.19 -26.70
N GLU A 236 10.62 -30.44 -26.98
CA GLU A 236 9.69 -31.50 -27.33
C GLU A 236 10.32 -32.89 -27.10
N LEU A 237 9.63 -33.76 -26.37
CA LEU A 237 9.82 -35.20 -26.38
C LEU A 237 8.76 -35.81 -27.30
N VAL A 238 9.17 -36.68 -28.22
CA VAL A 238 8.26 -37.33 -29.17
C VAL A 238 8.37 -38.83 -29.04
N GLY A 239 7.26 -39.50 -28.73
CA GLY A 239 7.18 -40.96 -28.72
C GLY A 239 7.25 -41.53 -30.14
N PRO A 240 8.26 -42.34 -30.51
CA PRO A 240 8.44 -42.81 -31.88
C PRO A 240 7.33 -43.78 -32.34
N TYR A 241 6.62 -44.44 -31.41
CA TYR A 241 5.60 -45.43 -31.74
C TYR A 241 4.18 -44.87 -31.70
N THR A 242 3.84 -44.05 -30.70
CA THR A 242 2.50 -43.45 -30.55
C THR A 242 2.36 -42.10 -31.24
N GLY A 243 3.47 -41.39 -31.49
CA GLY A 243 3.48 -40.00 -31.96
C GLY A 243 3.09 -38.97 -30.91
N ALA A 244 2.98 -39.36 -29.63
CA ALA A 244 2.70 -38.45 -28.53
C ALA A 244 3.84 -37.44 -28.35
N LYS A 245 3.50 -36.23 -27.90
CA LYS A 245 4.41 -35.09 -27.79
C LYS A 245 4.30 -34.43 -26.42
N LEU A 246 5.42 -33.98 -25.86
CA LEU A 246 5.46 -33.26 -24.59
C LEU A 246 6.57 -32.21 -24.56
N THR A 247 6.23 -30.97 -24.27
CA THR A 247 7.19 -29.96 -23.81
C THR A 247 7.29 -30.07 -22.29
N CYS A 248 8.50 -30.28 -21.78
CA CYS A 248 8.73 -30.40 -20.33
C CYS A 248 9.29 -29.09 -19.80
N GLU A 249 8.78 -28.61 -18.68
CA GLU A 249 9.29 -27.44 -17.97
C GLU A 249 9.85 -27.86 -16.62
N TYR A 250 10.96 -27.23 -16.23
CA TYR A 250 11.71 -27.60 -15.04
C TYR A 250 12.61 -26.45 -14.58
N TYR A 251 13.21 -26.61 -13.41
CA TYR A 251 14.20 -25.66 -12.87
C TYR A 251 15.61 -26.22 -12.91
N ALA A 252 16.61 -25.34 -12.95
CA ALA A 252 18.00 -25.75 -12.84
C ALA A 252 18.25 -26.58 -11.57
N GLY A 253 18.89 -27.74 -11.74
CA GLY A 253 19.17 -28.66 -10.63
C GLY A 253 18.06 -29.67 -10.34
N GLU A 254 16.96 -29.69 -11.10
CA GLU A 254 15.97 -30.76 -11.00
C GLU A 254 16.48 -32.06 -11.63
N THR A 255 16.13 -33.19 -11.02
CA THR A 255 16.40 -34.53 -11.54
C THR A 255 15.32 -35.00 -12.48
N TRP A 256 15.62 -35.99 -13.33
CA TRP A 256 14.61 -36.71 -14.12
C TRP A 256 13.47 -37.29 -13.28
N GLN A 257 13.74 -37.71 -12.04
CA GLN A 257 12.71 -38.15 -11.11
C GLN A 257 11.67 -37.06 -10.81
N ALA A 258 12.10 -35.79 -10.71
CA ALA A 258 11.17 -34.68 -10.50
C ALA A 258 10.24 -34.48 -11.72
N LEU A 259 10.75 -34.75 -12.94
CA LEU A 259 9.93 -34.75 -14.15
C LEU A 259 8.99 -35.94 -14.21
N VAL A 260 9.42 -37.13 -13.77
CA VAL A 260 8.56 -38.32 -13.62
C VAL A 260 7.40 -38.03 -12.66
N ASP A 261 7.68 -37.36 -11.54
CA ASP A 261 6.66 -37.03 -10.54
C ASP A 261 5.68 -35.95 -11.04
N ARG A 262 6.12 -35.09 -11.97
CA ARG A 262 5.35 -33.96 -12.50
C ARG A 262 4.53 -34.30 -13.74
N TYR A 263 5.06 -35.13 -14.63
CA TYR A 263 4.47 -35.41 -15.94
C TYR A 263 4.05 -36.87 -16.04
N ASP A 264 2.75 -37.10 -16.22
CA ASP A 264 2.22 -38.45 -16.37
C ASP A 264 2.80 -39.22 -17.57
N LEU A 265 3.24 -38.52 -18.61
CA LEU A 265 3.88 -39.13 -19.78
C LEU A 265 5.34 -39.51 -19.54
N ILE A 266 5.96 -39.12 -18.43
CA ILE A 266 7.32 -39.52 -18.08
C ILE A 266 7.24 -40.56 -16.97
N LYS A 267 7.76 -41.75 -17.22
CA LYS A 267 7.76 -42.89 -16.29
C LYS A 267 9.18 -43.26 -15.89
N ALA A 268 9.32 -43.96 -14.77
CA ALA A 268 10.57 -44.57 -14.36
C ALA A 268 10.50 -46.09 -14.58
N TYR A 269 11.39 -46.63 -15.42
CA TYR A 269 11.54 -48.06 -15.62
C TYR A 269 12.97 -48.49 -15.33
N SER A 270 13.14 -49.44 -14.41
CA SER A 270 14.45 -49.97 -14.01
C SER A 270 15.46 -48.86 -13.65
N GLY A 271 14.99 -47.75 -13.05
CA GLY A 271 15.83 -46.61 -12.66
C GLY A 271 16.16 -45.61 -13.78
N HIS A 272 15.54 -45.72 -14.96
CA HIS A 272 15.77 -44.84 -16.11
C HIS A 272 14.47 -44.15 -16.53
N PRO A 273 14.53 -42.89 -17.01
CA PRO A 273 13.36 -42.17 -17.49
C PRO A 273 12.91 -42.73 -18.85
N ALA A 274 11.60 -42.85 -19.00
CA ALA A 274 10.95 -43.32 -20.22
C ALA A 274 9.74 -42.44 -20.55
N PHE A 275 9.42 -42.33 -21.82
CA PHE A 275 8.25 -41.62 -22.30
C PHE A 275 7.07 -42.60 -22.40
N GLY A 276 6.28 -42.75 -21.33
CA GLY A 276 5.15 -43.67 -21.28
C GLY A 276 5.56 -45.09 -21.69
N ASP A 277 4.81 -45.67 -22.62
CA ASP A 277 5.12 -46.97 -23.23
C ASP A 277 5.90 -46.83 -24.56
N ASP A 278 6.32 -45.62 -24.92
CA ASP A 278 7.00 -45.34 -26.19
C ASP A 278 8.49 -45.70 -26.17
N GLY A 279 9.20 -45.51 -25.06
CA GLY A 279 10.64 -45.81 -25.04
C GLY A 279 11.40 -45.08 -23.96
N PHE A 280 12.68 -45.43 -23.84
CA PHE A 280 13.58 -44.75 -22.91
C PHE A 280 14.01 -43.40 -23.47
N ILE A 281 14.36 -42.46 -22.58
CA ILE A 281 14.85 -41.13 -22.97
C ILE A 281 16.38 -41.14 -22.96
N TYR A 282 16.99 -40.66 -24.04
CA TYR A 282 18.44 -40.68 -24.32
C TYR A 282 18.96 -39.30 -24.69
N ASP A 283 20.27 -39.08 -24.60
CA ASP A 283 20.90 -37.97 -25.33
C ASP A 283 21.07 -38.32 -26.82
N GLU A 284 21.40 -37.30 -27.63
CA GLU A 284 21.72 -37.42 -29.06
C GLU A 284 22.84 -38.45 -29.39
N LYS A 285 23.58 -38.93 -28.39
CA LYS A 285 24.67 -39.91 -28.54
C LYS A 285 24.25 -41.31 -28.10
N GLY A 286 22.99 -41.51 -27.74
CA GLY A 286 22.43 -42.79 -27.29
C GLY A 286 22.84 -43.17 -25.86
N LYS A 287 23.25 -42.20 -25.03
CA LYS A 287 23.55 -42.45 -23.62
C LYS A 287 22.27 -42.47 -22.79
N TRP A 288 22.13 -43.50 -21.97
CA TRP A 288 21.04 -43.65 -20.99
C TRP A 288 21.25 -42.72 -19.79
N PHE A 289 20.17 -42.24 -19.19
CA PHE A 289 20.18 -41.46 -17.94
C PHE A 289 19.60 -42.27 -16.78
N ALA A 290 20.14 -42.09 -15.59
CA ALA A 290 19.41 -42.49 -14.38
C ALA A 290 18.33 -41.45 -14.06
N VAL A 291 17.23 -41.86 -13.42
CA VAL A 291 16.22 -40.92 -12.91
C VAL A 291 16.79 -39.95 -11.87
N THR A 292 17.93 -40.29 -11.26
CA THR A 292 18.66 -39.44 -10.32
C THR A 292 19.56 -38.41 -11.00
N ASP A 293 19.77 -38.50 -12.32
CA ASP A 293 20.56 -37.52 -13.06
C ASP A 293 19.80 -36.20 -13.18
N LEU A 294 20.54 -35.09 -13.22
CA LEU A 294 19.99 -33.75 -13.46
C LEU A 294 19.52 -33.60 -14.91
N VAL A 295 18.42 -32.88 -15.08
CA VAL A 295 17.95 -32.43 -16.40
C VAL A 295 18.77 -31.20 -16.82
N ASP A 296 19.20 -31.19 -18.07
CA ASP A 296 20.12 -30.20 -18.64
C ASP A 296 19.53 -29.60 -19.93
N ASN A 297 19.35 -28.28 -19.97
CA ASN A 297 18.71 -27.59 -21.11
C ASN A 297 19.68 -27.39 -22.28
N THR A 298 20.97 -27.69 -22.09
CA THR A 298 21.99 -27.63 -23.14
C THR A 298 22.04 -28.91 -23.96
N LYS A 299 21.31 -29.96 -23.56
CA LYS A 299 21.25 -31.24 -24.26
C LYS A 299 19.98 -31.39 -25.09
N THR A 300 20.12 -32.13 -26.19
CA THR A 300 19.00 -32.68 -26.95
C THR A 300 18.63 -34.04 -26.39
N TYR A 301 17.33 -34.30 -26.27
CA TYR A 301 16.78 -35.57 -25.79
C TYR A 301 15.99 -36.28 -26.88
N GLU A 302 16.18 -37.59 -26.99
CA GLU A 302 15.49 -38.47 -27.93
C GLU A 302 14.77 -39.60 -27.20
N VAL A 303 13.68 -40.10 -27.76
CA VAL A 303 12.97 -41.28 -27.25
C VAL A 303 13.24 -42.46 -28.19
N GLN A 304 13.77 -43.56 -27.66
CA GLN A 304 14.10 -44.77 -28.42
C GLN A 304 13.57 -46.05 -27.75
#